data_AF-A0A935LEW6-F1
#
_entry.id   AF-A0A935LEW6-F1
#
_cell.length_a   1.000
_cell.length_b   1.000
_cell.length_c   1.000
_cell.angle_alpha   90.00
_cell.angle_beta   90.00
_cell.angle_gamma   90.00
#
_symmetry.space_group_name_H-M   'P 1'
#
loop_
_entity.id
_entity.type
_entity.pdbx_description
1 polymer ?
#
loop_
_entity_poly.entity_id
_entity_poly.type
_entity_poly.pdbx_seq_one_letter_code
_entity_poly.pdbx_strand_id
1 'polypeptide(L)'
;MAKYPAAAQLLAVYQYTNGVALFCTDPSDTWSAGFLFLPAQQWQEANAEMVDWLTSVDFQDDPSSLPDWVRSAIAFGKIPGDASYWMLPIEGPFAGQVLLSNEDVSGESSRYADFDSMVADLRLHPHNVLGNGGYISYCATGHSFQLYPVGYRC
;
A
#
# COMPACT_ATOMS: atom_id res chain seq x y z
N MET A 1 -11.97 -19.49 -15.69
CA MET A 1 -11.62 -19.22 -14.27
C MET A 1 -10.49 -18.21 -14.25
N ALA A 2 -10.51 -17.24 -13.34
CA ALA A 2 -9.43 -16.27 -13.19
C ALA A 2 -8.15 -17.00 -12.75
N LYS A 3 -7.01 -16.67 -13.35
CA LYS A 3 -5.71 -17.31 -13.07
C LYS A 3 -5.28 -17.17 -11.61
N TYR A 4 -5.76 -16.11 -10.93
CA TYR A 4 -5.48 -15.82 -9.52
C TYR A 4 -6.78 -15.38 -8.83
N PRO A 5 -7.52 -16.29 -8.16
CA PRO A 5 -8.77 -15.92 -7.48
C PRO A 5 -8.54 -14.95 -6.31
N ALA A 6 -7.36 -15.01 -5.68
CA ALA A 6 -6.93 -14.10 -4.61
C ALA A 6 -6.96 -12.61 -5.02
N ALA A 7 -6.73 -12.31 -6.29
CA ALA A 7 -6.71 -10.93 -6.80
C ALA A 7 -8.06 -10.47 -7.38
N ALA A 8 -9.14 -11.26 -7.24
CA ALA A 8 -10.40 -10.99 -7.93
C ALA A 8 -11.05 -9.65 -7.51
N GLN A 9 -11.04 -9.33 -6.22
CA GLN A 9 -11.59 -8.06 -5.69
C GLN A 9 -10.78 -6.84 -6.17
N LEU A 10 -9.45 -6.93 -6.11
CA LEU A 10 -8.56 -5.90 -6.65
C LEU A 10 -8.80 -5.69 -8.15
N LEU A 11 -8.87 -6.77 -8.92
CA LEU A 11 -9.15 -6.71 -10.35
C LEU A 11 -10.51 -6.04 -10.63
N ALA A 12 -11.53 -6.36 -9.84
CA ALA A 12 -12.85 -5.75 -10.01
C ALA A 12 -12.78 -4.22 -9.88
N VAL A 13 -12.06 -3.69 -8.90
CA VAL A 13 -11.86 -2.23 -8.75
C VAL A 13 -11.06 -1.65 -9.92
N TYR A 14 -9.97 -2.32 -10.32
CA TYR A 14 -9.10 -1.85 -11.40
C TYR A 14 -9.75 -1.89 -12.79
N GLN A 15 -10.80 -2.70 -12.97
CA GLN A 15 -11.65 -2.65 -14.16
C GLN A 15 -12.49 -1.37 -14.26
N TYR A 16 -12.83 -0.76 -13.12
CA TYR A 16 -13.53 0.53 -13.09
C TYR A 16 -12.55 1.71 -13.18
N THR A 17 -11.47 1.66 -12.40
CA THR A 17 -10.50 2.75 -12.30
C THR A 17 -9.10 2.19 -12.11
N ASN A 18 -8.21 2.44 -13.09
CA ASN A 18 -6.82 1.99 -13.05
C ASN A 18 -5.93 3.00 -12.29
N GLY A 19 -5.99 2.94 -10.97
CA GLY A 19 -5.27 3.85 -10.07
C GLY A 19 -6.00 5.17 -9.82
N VAL A 20 -5.87 5.69 -8.59
CA VAL A 20 -6.55 6.92 -8.16
C VAL A 20 -5.86 7.51 -6.92
N ALA A 21 -5.78 8.83 -6.87
CA ALA A 21 -5.38 9.58 -5.69
C ALA A 21 -6.60 9.91 -4.83
N LEU A 22 -6.52 9.60 -3.54
CA LEU A 22 -7.58 9.83 -2.56
C LEU A 22 -7.09 10.78 -1.46
N PHE A 23 -8.04 11.45 -0.82
CA PHE A 23 -7.77 12.39 0.28
C PHE A 23 -6.78 13.50 -0.10
N CYS A 24 -6.88 13.99 -1.35
CA CYS A 24 -5.97 14.99 -1.89
C CYS A 24 -6.29 16.38 -1.34
N THR A 25 -5.27 17.08 -0.88
CA THR A 25 -5.40 18.49 -0.47
C THR A 25 -5.19 19.43 -1.67
N ASP A 26 -4.43 18.98 -2.67
CA ASP A 26 -4.28 19.60 -3.99
C ASP A 26 -4.53 18.54 -5.09
N PRO A 27 -5.62 18.63 -5.87
CA PRO A 27 -5.92 17.67 -6.93
C PRO A 27 -4.88 17.61 -8.06
N SER A 28 -4.02 18.62 -8.19
CA SER A 28 -2.97 18.69 -9.19
C SER A 28 -1.63 18.11 -8.71
N ASP A 29 -1.50 17.84 -7.41
CA ASP A 29 -0.28 17.31 -6.79
C ASP A 29 -0.57 15.96 -6.11
N THR A 30 -0.13 14.87 -6.73
CA THR A 30 -0.28 13.52 -6.18
C THR A 30 0.55 13.29 -4.90
N TRP A 31 1.57 14.12 -4.63
CA TRP A 31 2.28 14.09 -3.35
C TRP A 31 1.42 14.57 -2.19
N SER A 32 0.33 15.27 -2.47
CA SER A 32 -0.64 15.75 -1.48
C SER A 32 -1.75 14.74 -1.17
N ALA A 33 -1.75 13.59 -1.84
CA ALA A 33 -2.71 12.52 -1.61
C ALA A 33 -2.43 11.82 -0.28
N GLY A 34 -3.49 11.46 0.45
CA GLY A 34 -3.35 10.60 1.62
C GLY A 34 -3.11 9.15 1.27
N PHE A 35 -3.71 8.72 0.16
CA PHE A 35 -3.56 7.37 -0.32
C PHE A 35 -3.57 7.37 -1.84
N LEU A 36 -2.63 6.65 -2.44
CA LEU A 36 -2.58 6.39 -3.86
C LEU A 36 -2.87 4.92 -4.09
N PHE A 37 -3.93 4.63 -4.84
CA PHE A 37 -3.98 3.40 -5.61
C PHE A 37 -3.08 3.58 -6.83
N LEU A 38 -2.01 2.80 -6.89
CA LEU A 38 -1.04 2.85 -7.97
C LEU A 38 -1.69 2.35 -9.27
N PRO A 39 -1.53 3.04 -10.40
CA PRO A 39 -1.89 2.48 -11.70
C PRO A 39 -1.19 1.15 -11.93
N ALA A 40 -1.85 0.19 -12.57
CA ALA A 40 -1.31 -1.16 -12.77
C ALA A 40 0.02 -1.18 -13.54
N GLN A 41 0.29 -0.15 -14.35
CA GLN A 41 1.56 0.04 -15.06
C GLN A 41 2.74 0.27 -14.11
N GLN A 42 2.49 0.73 -12.88
CA GLN A 42 3.51 1.00 -11.86
C GLN A 42 3.71 -0.16 -10.88
N TRP A 43 2.85 -1.17 -10.89
CA TRP A 43 2.94 -2.28 -9.92
C TRP A 43 4.25 -3.04 -9.98
N GLN A 44 4.82 -3.23 -11.17
CA GLN A 44 6.10 -3.94 -11.31
C GLN A 44 7.25 -3.15 -10.69
N GLU A 45 7.31 -1.84 -10.92
CA GLU A 45 8.31 -0.95 -10.34
C GLU A 45 8.14 -0.86 -8.81
N ALA A 46 6.91 -0.65 -8.34
CA ALA A 46 6.59 -0.62 -6.92
C ALA A 46 6.93 -1.93 -6.20
N ASN A 47 6.66 -3.08 -6.82
CA ASN A 47 7.04 -4.38 -6.26
C ASN A 47 8.56 -4.56 -6.22
N ALA A 48 9.29 -4.10 -7.25
CA ALA A 48 10.75 -4.16 -7.25
C ALA A 48 11.35 -3.28 -6.14
N GLU A 49 10.85 -2.06 -5.96
CA GLU A 49 11.26 -1.17 -4.87
C GLU A 49 10.95 -1.76 -3.49
N MET A 50 9.73 -2.29 -3.31
CA MET A 50 9.31 -2.95 -2.08
C MET A 50 10.21 -4.14 -1.73
N VAL A 51 10.48 -5.02 -2.71
CA VAL A 51 11.35 -6.19 -2.52
C VAL A 51 12.79 -5.76 -2.22
N ASP A 52 13.33 -4.76 -2.92
CA ASP A 52 14.67 -4.24 -2.68
C ASP A 52 14.82 -3.67 -1.26
N TRP A 53 13.83 -2.89 -0.82
CA TRP A 53 13.79 -2.35 0.54
C TRP A 53 13.72 -3.46 1.59
N LEU A 54 12.79 -4.41 1.46
CA LEU A 54 12.64 -5.52 2.41
C LEU A 54 13.92 -6.36 2.48
N THR A 55 14.53 -6.63 1.33
CA THR A 55 15.78 -7.40 1.26
C THR A 55 16.93 -6.65 1.93
N SER A 56 17.01 -5.33 1.74
CA SER A 56 18.14 -4.51 2.20
C SER A 56 18.00 -3.99 3.63
N VAL A 57 16.79 -4.03 4.21
CA VAL A 57 16.50 -3.46 5.54
C VAL A 57 16.02 -4.55 6.49
N ASP A 58 14.88 -5.17 6.22
CA ASP A 58 14.26 -6.12 7.14
C ASP A 58 14.93 -7.50 7.12
N PHE A 59 15.35 -7.95 5.95
CA PHE A 59 15.97 -9.26 5.72
C PHE A 59 17.47 -9.13 5.41
N GLN A 60 18.11 -8.04 5.83
CA GLN A 60 19.52 -7.74 5.50
C GLN A 60 20.51 -8.83 5.96
N ASP A 61 20.23 -9.50 7.07
CA ASP A 61 21.10 -10.54 7.64
C ASP A 61 21.00 -11.86 6.85
N ASP A 62 19.83 -12.14 6.26
CA ASP A 62 19.60 -13.27 5.36
C ASP A 62 18.62 -12.90 4.24
N PRO A 63 19.09 -12.26 3.16
CA PRO A 63 18.28 -11.87 2.00
C PRO A 63 17.50 -13.03 1.35
N SER A 64 17.99 -14.27 1.52
CA SER A 64 17.37 -15.46 0.96
C SER A 64 16.16 -15.93 1.77
N SER A 65 16.01 -15.44 3.01
CA SER A 65 14.86 -15.75 3.86
C SER A 65 13.61 -14.93 3.54
N LEU A 66 13.70 -13.90 2.67
CA LEU A 66 12.52 -13.19 2.20
C LEU A 66 11.56 -14.17 1.50
N PRO A 67 10.30 -14.31 1.96
CA PRO A 67 9.41 -15.33 1.43
C PRO A 67 9.07 -15.13 -0.06
N ASP A 68 9.02 -16.23 -0.81
CA ASP A 68 8.74 -16.19 -2.27
C ASP A 68 7.41 -15.52 -2.60
N TRP A 69 6.40 -15.67 -1.74
CA TRP A 69 5.07 -15.08 -1.93
C TRP A 69 5.09 -13.54 -1.91
N VAL A 70 6.12 -12.93 -1.29
CA VAL A 70 6.30 -11.46 -1.30
C VAL A 70 6.63 -11.00 -2.73
N ARG A 71 7.46 -11.77 -3.44
CA ARG A 71 7.94 -11.41 -4.79
C ARG A 71 6.82 -11.47 -5.83
N SER A 72 5.81 -12.31 -5.61
CA SER A 72 4.64 -12.44 -6.49
C SER A 72 3.45 -11.59 -6.07
N ALA A 73 3.54 -10.87 -4.95
CA ALA A 73 2.49 -9.97 -4.50
C ALA A 73 2.33 -8.74 -5.41
N ILE A 74 1.15 -8.14 -5.36
CA ILE A 74 0.84 -6.91 -6.08
C ILE A 74 0.97 -5.74 -5.10
N ALA A 75 1.98 -4.89 -5.26
CA ALA A 75 2.07 -3.60 -4.59
C ALA A 75 1.07 -2.63 -5.25
N PHE A 76 -0.15 -2.56 -4.69
CA PHE A 76 -1.26 -1.85 -5.33
C PHE A 76 -1.44 -0.43 -4.81
N GLY A 77 -0.91 -0.09 -3.64
CA GLY A 77 -1.13 1.22 -3.05
C GLY A 77 0.02 1.71 -2.20
N LYS A 78 0.05 3.01 -1.94
CA LYS A 78 1.02 3.65 -1.05
C LYS A 78 0.48 4.94 -0.44
N ILE A 79 1.10 5.34 0.65
CA ILE A 79 0.99 6.70 1.19
C ILE A 79 2.20 7.47 0.65
N PRO A 80 2.02 8.59 -0.09
CA PRO A 80 3.14 9.39 -0.58
C PRO A 80 4.13 9.77 0.53
N GLY A 81 5.41 9.73 0.21
CA GLY A 81 6.49 9.97 1.18
C GLY A 81 6.84 8.74 2.03
N ASP A 82 5.98 7.73 2.13
CA ASP A 82 6.27 6.50 2.86
C ASP A 82 7.08 5.50 2.03
N ALA A 83 7.92 4.71 2.71
CA ALA A 83 8.68 3.62 2.10
C ALA A 83 7.85 2.33 1.99
N SER A 84 6.73 2.25 2.70
CA SER A 84 5.88 1.06 2.79
C SER A 84 4.84 1.04 1.66
N TYR A 85 4.59 -0.17 1.17
CA TYR A 85 3.60 -0.44 0.13
C TYR A 85 2.44 -1.25 0.71
N TRP A 86 1.22 -0.87 0.33
CA TRP A 86 0.05 -1.72 0.50
C TRP A 86 0.07 -2.79 -0.58
N MET A 87 0.13 -4.04 -0.16
CA MET A 87 0.35 -5.18 -1.02
C MET A 87 -0.74 -6.25 -0.86
N LEU A 88 -0.99 -6.99 -1.94
CA LEU A 88 -1.90 -8.13 -1.98
C LEU A 88 -1.14 -9.36 -2.52
N PRO A 89 -0.80 -10.34 -1.68
CA PRO A 89 -0.25 -11.61 -2.13
C PRO A 89 -1.27 -12.36 -2.99
N ILE A 90 -0.82 -12.93 -4.11
CA ILE A 90 -1.67 -13.72 -5.01
C ILE A 90 -1.55 -15.24 -4.75
N GLU A 91 -0.57 -15.63 -3.95
CA GLU A 91 -0.25 -16.99 -3.57
C GLU A 91 0.37 -17.01 -2.15
N GLY A 92 0.60 -18.21 -1.61
CA GLY A 92 1.14 -18.37 -0.26
C GLY A 92 0.09 -18.23 0.86
N PRO A 93 0.53 -18.17 2.13
CA PRO A 93 -0.35 -18.21 3.30
C PRO A 93 -1.24 -16.97 3.42
N PHE A 94 -0.81 -15.84 2.87
CA PHE A 94 -1.53 -14.56 2.89
C PHE A 94 -2.28 -14.25 1.58
N ALA A 95 -2.46 -15.25 0.70
CA ALA A 95 -3.13 -15.05 -0.58
C ALA A 95 -4.52 -14.40 -0.42
N GLY A 96 -4.72 -13.26 -1.07
CA GLY A 96 -5.97 -12.50 -1.06
C GLY A 96 -6.15 -11.55 0.13
N GLN A 97 -5.22 -11.58 1.08
CA GLN A 97 -5.20 -10.66 2.22
C GLN A 97 -4.48 -9.37 1.87
N VAL A 98 -4.61 -8.35 2.71
CA VAL A 98 -3.94 -7.05 2.52
C VAL A 98 -2.96 -6.80 3.65
N LEU A 99 -1.74 -6.48 3.25
CA LEU A 99 -0.58 -6.27 4.11
C LEU A 99 0.03 -4.90 3.84
N LEU A 100 0.68 -4.35 4.85
CA LEU A 100 1.64 -3.26 4.74
C LEU A 100 3.05 -3.84 4.75
N SER A 101 3.83 -3.59 3.70
CA SER A 101 5.03 -4.35 3.40
C SER A 101 6.04 -4.44 4.54
N ASN A 102 6.34 -3.33 5.21
CA ASN A 102 7.49 -3.23 6.10
C ASN A 102 7.19 -3.81 7.49
N GLU A 103 5.96 -3.67 7.97
CA GLU A 103 5.55 -4.18 9.28
C GLU A 103 5.03 -5.62 9.21
N ASP A 104 4.24 -5.95 8.19
CA ASP A 104 3.43 -7.16 8.22
C ASP A 104 4.14 -8.37 7.60
N VAL A 105 5.07 -8.15 6.67
CA VAL A 105 5.87 -9.23 6.07
C VAL A 105 6.79 -9.84 7.12
N SER A 106 7.55 -9.00 7.83
CA SER A 106 8.44 -9.43 8.92
C SER A 106 7.67 -9.92 10.15
N GLY A 107 6.50 -9.34 10.41
CA GLY A 107 5.59 -9.76 11.48
C GLY A 107 4.73 -10.99 11.18
N GLU A 108 4.83 -11.57 9.97
CA GLU A 108 4.00 -12.69 9.49
C GLU A 108 2.51 -12.48 9.80
N SER A 109 1.97 -11.32 9.45
CA SER A 109 0.59 -10.94 9.76
C SER A 109 -0.09 -10.22 8.61
N SER A 110 -1.36 -9.83 8.81
CA SER A 110 -2.15 -9.09 7.81
C SER A 110 -3.02 -8.04 8.48
N ARG A 111 -3.23 -6.88 7.85
CA ARG A 111 -4.17 -5.85 8.34
C ARG A 111 -5.62 -6.20 8.02
N TYR A 112 -5.86 -6.75 6.83
CA TYR A 112 -7.20 -7.09 6.38
C TYR A 112 -7.23 -8.48 5.78
N ALA A 113 -8.30 -9.22 6.10
CA ALA A 113 -8.53 -10.56 5.58
C ALA A 113 -8.79 -10.58 4.06
N ASP A 114 -9.24 -9.45 3.49
CA ASP A 114 -9.51 -9.30 2.07
C ASP A 114 -9.46 -7.82 1.63
N PHE A 115 -9.45 -7.59 0.31
CA PHE A 115 -9.34 -6.25 -0.29
C PHE A 115 -10.61 -5.41 -0.08
N ASP A 116 -11.79 -6.03 -0.16
CA ASP A 116 -13.06 -5.32 0.06
C ASP A 116 -13.15 -4.75 1.49
N SER A 117 -12.65 -5.48 2.48
CA SER A 117 -12.58 -5.03 3.88
C SER A 117 -11.67 -3.82 4.03
N MET A 118 -10.52 -3.81 3.36
CA MET A 118 -9.63 -2.64 3.34
C MET A 118 -10.31 -1.43 2.69
N VAL A 119 -10.97 -1.61 1.55
CA VAL A 119 -11.69 -0.53 0.85
C VAL A 119 -12.85 0.01 1.69
N ALA A 120 -13.59 -0.88 2.38
CA ALA A 120 -14.66 -0.49 3.29
C ALA A 120 -14.12 0.37 4.44
N ASP A 121 -12.99 -0.01 5.02
CA ASP A 121 -12.37 0.74 6.12
C ASP A 121 -11.76 2.06 5.64
N LEU A 122 -11.13 2.09 4.46
CA LEU A 122 -10.67 3.32 3.82
C LEU A 122 -11.81 4.31 3.59
N ARG A 123 -13.03 3.81 3.33
CA ARG A 123 -14.22 4.65 3.12
C ARG A 123 -14.86 5.12 4.43
N LEU A 124 -15.00 4.23 5.42
CA LEU A 124 -15.78 4.48 6.63
C LEU A 124 -14.93 5.00 7.79
N HIS A 125 -13.68 4.54 7.89
CA HIS A 125 -12.72 4.88 8.94
C HIS A 125 -11.32 5.12 8.34
N PRO A 126 -11.14 6.11 7.45
CA PRO A 126 -9.90 6.31 6.71
C PRO A 126 -8.64 6.42 7.59
N HIS A 127 -8.78 6.89 8.83
CA HIS A 127 -7.69 6.97 9.80
C HIS A 127 -7.04 5.60 10.11
N ASN A 128 -7.77 4.49 10.00
CA ASN A 128 -7.23 3.15 10.21
C ASN A 128 -6.24 2.74 9.12
N VAL A 129 -6.37 3.28 7.91
CA VAL A 129 -5.44 3.04 6.79
C VAL A 129 -4.37 4.12 6.78
N LEU A 130 -4.79 5.38 6.78
CA LEU A 130 -3.90 6.56 6.67
C LEU A 130 -2.97 6.69 7.88
N GLY A 131 -3.36 6.17 9.05
CA GLY A 131 -2.54 6.18 10.27
C GLY A 131 -1.38 5.19 10.28
N ASN A 132 -1.24 4.33 9.25
CA ASN A 132 -0.08 3.43 9.14
C ASN A 132 1.08 4.03 8.33
N GLY A 133 0.98 5.30 7.90
CA GLY A 133 2.07 6.00 7.19
C GLY A 133 2.73 7.08 8.04
N GLY A 134 4.02 7.34 7.79
CA GLY A 134 4.89 8.19 8.61
C GLY A 134 4.93 9.68 8.28
N TYR A 135 4.33 10.13 7.17
CA TYR A 135 4.57 11.49 6.63
C TYR A 135 3.33 12.37 6.43
N ILE A 136 2.12 11.87 6.68
CA ILE A 136 0.90 12.68 6.55
C ILE A 136 0.04 12.49 7.79
N SER A 137 -0.06 13.54 8.62
CA SER A 137 -0.94 13.58 9.77
C SER A 137 -2.16 14.45 9.46
N TYR A 138 -3.33 13.84 9.46
CA TYR A 138 -4.60 14.54 9.31
C TYR A 138 -5.08 15.00 10.69
N CYS A 139 -4.87 16.28 11.05
CA CYS A 139 -5.45 16.83 12.27
C CYS A 139 -6.99 16.79 12.18
N ALA A 140 -7.65 16.18 13.18
CA ALA A 140 -9.10 16.09 13.21
C ALA A 140 -9.76 17.44 13.52
N THR A 141 -10.83 17.71 12.77
CA THR A 141 -11.86 18.77 12.87
C THR A 141 -11.38 20.22 12.92
N GLY A 142 -11.47 20.92 11.78
CA GLY A 142 -11.44 22.40 11.77
C GLY A 142 -10.76 23.13 10.61
N HIS A 143 -10.27 22.45 9.56
CA HIS A 143 -9.57 23.05 8.40
C HIS A 143 -8.06 23.32 8.55
N SER A 144 -7.28 22.37 9.06
CA SER A 144 -5.82 22.39 8.83
C SER A 144 -5.27 20.96 8.80
N PHE A 145 -5.07 20.41 7.61
CA PHE A 145 -4.17 19.26 7.44
C PHE A 145 -2.72 19.74 7.67
N GLN A 146 -1.88 18.90 8.28
CA GLN A 146 -0.45 19.18 8.42
C GLN A 146 0.35 18.12 7.63
N LEU A 147 0.98 18.56 6.53
CA LEU A 147 2.00 17.77 5.83
C LEU A 147 3.30 17.89 6.63
N TYR A 148 3.86 16.76 7.10
CA TYR A 148 5.15 16.74 7.79
C TYR A 148 6.07 15.65 7.23
N PRO A 149 7.33 15.95 6.89
CA PRO A 149 8.01 17.23 7.03
C PRO A 149 7.92 18.09 5.77
N VAL A 150 7.88 19.39 6.02
CA VAL A 150 8.27 20.43 5.07
C VAL A 150 9.76 20.20 4.74
N GLY A 151 10.07 19.51 3.64
CA GLY A 151 11.41 19.54 3.07
C GLY A 151 11.91 18.23 2.49
N TYR A 152 11.52 17.93 1.24
CA TYR A 152 12.40 17.39 0.19
C TYR A 152 11.83 17.79 -1.17
N ARG A 153 11.62 19.09 -1.39
CA ARG A 153 11.60 19.64 -2.75
C ARG A 153 13.03 20.12 -3.02
N CYS A 154 13.83 19.30 -3.67
CA CYS A 154 15.05 19.76 -4.34
C CYS A 154 14.67 20.56 -5.59
#